data_AF-A0AAW2TIA5-F1
#
_entry.id   AF-A0AAW2TIA5-F1
#
_cell.length_a   1.000
_cell.length_b   1.000
_cell.length_c   1.000
_cell.angle_alpha   90.00
_cell.angle_beta   90.00
_cell.angle_gamma   90.00
#
_symmetry.space_group_name_H-M   'P 1'
#
loop_
_entity.id
_entity.type
_entity.pdbx_description
1 polymer ?
#
loop_
_entity_poly.entity_id
_entity_poly.type
_entity_poly.pdbx_seq_one_letter_code
_entity_poly.pdbx_strand_id
1 'polypeptide(L)'
;MVSLPLTMGRGTARKTCLLKFLVVDVPSAYNVILGRPTLNTFQAVISTYHMKIKFPTPGGIGEVQGNPLQSRRCYMDAVRRGEKRSGDDTQDKAPPSKKGKAPEEKVSEATETPAKVQPAEELLNIQIIPGDPDKTTRIGSHLGGKLRKR
;
A
#
# COMPACT_ATOMS: atom_id res chain seq x y z
N MET A 1 9.62 -16.37 6.40
CA MET A 1 9.99 -15.04 6.95
C MET A 1 11.46 -14.78 6.62
N VAL A 2 11.81 -13.55 6.24
CA VAL A 2 13.18 -13.14 5.88
C VAL A 2 13.62 -11.99 6.78
N SER A 3 14.86 -12.02 7.28
CA SER A 3 15.43 -10.92 8.07
C SER A 3 16.08 -9.90 7.15
N LEU A 4 15.57 -8.67 7.13
CA LEU A 4 16.09 -7.57 6.30
C LEU A 4 16.36 -6.34 7.16
N PRO A 5 17.44 -5.58 6.88
CA PRO A 5 17.68 -4.31 7.52
C PRO A 5 16.67 -3.27 7.02
N LEU A 6 15.96 -2.62 7.93
CA LEU A 6 15.13 -1.46 7.65
C LEU A 6 15.82 -0.21 8.19
N THR A 7 16.08 0.76 7.32
CA THR A 7 16.58 2.09 7.70
C THR A 7 15.45 3.10 7.61
N MET A 8 15.22 3.85 8.69
CA MET A 8 14.25 4.94 8.75
C MET A 8 14.98 6.27 9.00
N GLY A 9 14.51 7.35 8.38
CA GLY A 9 15.09 8.70 8.53
C GLY A 9 16.09 9.06 7.44
N ARG A 10 16.72 10.24 7.58
CA ARG A 10 17.68 10.81 6.63
C ARG A 10 18.84 11.48 7.39
N GLY A 11 19.98 11.64 6.72
CA GLY A 11 21.14 12.35 7.28
C GLY A 11 21.68 11.68 8.54
N THR A 12 21.91 12.45 9.60
CA THR A 12 22.36 11.98 10.91
C THR A 12 21.21 11.44 11.77
N ALA A 13 19.97 11.80 11.47
CA ALA A 13 18.77 11.35 12.18
C ALA A 13 18.17 10.09 11.53
N ARG A 14 19.01 9.05 11.35
CA ARG A 14 18.61 7.74 10.83
C ARG A 14 18.76 6.66 11.88
N LYS A 15 17.92 5.63 11.80
CA LYS A 15 18.01 4.41 12.62
C LYS A 15 17.85 3.19 11.72
N THR A 16 18.69 2.18 11.91
CA THR A 16 18.63 0.91 11.18
C THR A 16 18.37 -0.22 12.17
N CYS A 17 17.35 -1.04 11.87
CA CYS A 17 16.99 -2.21 12.68
C CYS A 17 16.88 -3.44 11.78
N LEU A 18 17.35 -4.60 12.25
CA LEU A 18 17.14 -5.87 11.57
C LEU A 18 15.76 -6.43 11.95
N LEU A 19 14.88 -6.63 10.97
CA LEU A 19 13.49 -7.03 11.21
C LEU A 19 13.11 -8.24 10.35
N LYS A 20 12.16 -9.03 10.85
CA LYS A 20 11.58 -10.16 10.11
C LYS A 20 10.41 -9.68 9.26
N PHE A 21 10.47 -9.94 7.97
CA PHE A 21 9.42 -9.63 7.00
C PHE A 21 8.80 -10.92 6.43
N LEU A 22 7.51 -10.84 6.11
CA LEU A 22 6.86 -11.73 5.16
C LEU A 22 6.99 -11.10 3.77
N VAL A 23 7.55 -11.83 2.83
CA VAL A 23 7.67 -11.39 1.43
C VAL A 23 6.52 -12.02 0.66
N VAL A 24 5.75 -11.19 -0.03
CA VAL A 24 4.61 -11.61 -0.84
C VAL A 24 4.83 -11.05 -2.24
N ASP A 25 4.80 -11.92 -3.24
CA ASP A 25 4.90 -11.54 -4.65
C ASP A 25 3.51 -11.23 -5.21
N VAL A 26 3.02 -10.02 -4.93
CA VAL A 26 1.71 -9.55 -5.38
C VAL A 26 1.79 -8.10 -5.85
N PRO A 27 1.10 -7.72 -6.94
CA PRO A 27 0.95 -6.31 -7.31
C PRO A 27 0.30 -5.53 -6.17
N SER A 28 1.00 -4.53 -5.64
CA SER A 28 0.53 -3.73 -4.51
C SER A 28 0.99 -2.28 -4.68
N ALA A 29 0.21 -1.34 -4.16
CA ALA A 29 0.61 0.06 -4.00
C ALA A 29 1.72 0.24 -2.95
N TYR A 30 1.98 -0.80 -2.15
CA TYR A 30 2.90 -0.76 -1.02
C TYR A 30 4.07 -1.73 -1.23
N ASN A 31 5.29 -1.21 -1.11
CA ASN A 31 6.49 -2.04 -1.10
C ASN A 31 6.72 -2.72 0.26
N VAL A 32 6.28 -2.08 1.34
CA VAL A 32 6.46 -2.56 2.72
C VAL A 32 5.27 -2.11 3.56
N ILE A 33 4.76 -3.00 4.41
CA ILE A 33 3.75 -2.69 5.43
C ILE A 33 4.39 -2.85 6.81
N LEU A 34 4.45 -1.76 7.57
CA LEU A 34 5.04 -1.76 8.90
C LEU A 34 3.95 -1.92 9.95
N GLY A 35 3.91 -3.10 10.57
CA GLY A 35 3.02 -3.36 11.70
C GLY A 35 3.51 -2.73 13.00
N ARG A 36 2.67 -2.85 14.04
CA ARG A 36 2.98 -2.41 15.41
C ARG A 36 4.32 -2.95 15.94
N PRO A 37 4.71 -4.23 15.73
CA PRO A 37 6.00 -4.73 16.23
C PRO A 37 7.18 -3.92 15.74
N THR A 38 7.23 -3.64 14.43
CA THR A 38 8.27 -2.81 13.83
C THR A 38 8.25 -1.39 14.37
N LEU A 39 7.08 -0.76 14.43
CA LEU A 39 6.93 0.60 14.95
C LEU A 39 7.41 0.70 16.41
N ASN A 40 7.11 -0.31 17.23
CA ASN A 40 7.59 -0.39 18.61
C ASN A 40 9.12 -0.54 18.69
N THR A 41 9.74 -1.33 17.80
CA THR A 41 11.21 -1.43 17.71
C THR A 41 11.86 -0.07 17.43
N PHE A 42 11.21 0.76 16.62
CA PHE A 42 11.66 2.12 16.36
C PHE A 42 11.30 3.10 17.47
N GLN A 43 10.44 2.74 18.42
CA GLN A 43 9.79 3.68 19.36
C GLN A 43 9.10 4.82 18.61
N ALA A 44 8.43 4.45 17.51
CA ALA A 44 7.86 5.39 16.57
C ALA A 44 6.53 5.97 17.09
N VAL A 45 6.37 7.27 16.93
CA VAL A 45 5.11 8.01 17.11
C VAL A 45 4.59 8.40 15.74
N ILE A 46 3.37 7.99 15.42
CA ILE A 46 2.72 8.27 14.13
C ILE A 46 1.69 9.37 14.32
N SER A 47 1.82 10.44 13.54
CA SER A 47 0.73 11.40 13.34
C SER A 47 0.11 11.14 11.97
N THR A 48 -1.10 10.60 11.96
CA THR A 48 -1.89 10.42 10.74
C THR A 48 -2.27 11.75 10.13
N TYR A 49 -2.64 12.73 10.97
CA TYR A 49 -3.01 14.08 10.54
C TYR A 49 -1.88 14.79 9.78
N HIS A 50 -0.64 14.72 10.28
CA HIS A 50 0.51 15.31 9.60
C HIS A 50 1.19 14.37 8.60
N MET A 51 0.72 13.13 8.49
CA MET A 51 1.37 12.05 7.74
C MET A 51 2.86 11.91 8.09
N LYS A 52 3.18 11.97 9.38
CA LYS A 52 4.55 11.94 9.91
C LYS A 52 4.78 10.73 10.82
N ILE A 53 5.97 10.18 10.76
CA ILE A 53 6.49 9.23 11.74
C ILE A 53 7.73 9.85 12.38
N LYS A 54 7.73 9.95 13.71
CA LYS A 54 8.89 10.39 14.50
C LYS A 54 9.43 9.25 15.34
N PHE A 55 10.75 9.21 15.52
CA PHE A 55 11.40 8.16 16.31
C PHE A 55 12.74 8.67 16.87
N PRO A 56 13.17 8.19 18.05
CA PRO A 56 14.47 8.56 18.59
C PRO A 56 15.62 7.94 17.80
N THR A 57 16.69 8.72 17.66
CA THR A 57 17.99 8.33 17.08
C THR A 57 19.12 8.87 17.97
N PRO A 58 20.36 8.36 17.86
CA PRO A 58 21.50 8.93 18.58
C PRO A 58 21.74 10.42 18.28
N GLY A 59 21.36 10.88 17.08
CA GLY A 59 21.48 12.28 16.65
C GLY A 59 20.26 13.15 16.92
N GLY A 60 19.30 12.70 17.76
CA GLY A 60 18.05 13.40 18.06
C GLY A 60 16.82 12.70 17.49
N ILE A 61 15.78 13.45 17.11
CA ILE A 61 14.53 12.87 16.59
C ILE A 61 14.60 12.73 15.07
N GLY A 62 14.51 11.50 14.59
CA GLY A 62 14.30 11.19 13.18
C GLY A 62 12.85 11.41 12.77
N GLU A 63 12.64 11.84 11.53
CA GLU A 63 11.31 12.06 10.95
C GLU A 63 11.22 11.40 9.56
N VAL A 64 10.09 10.77 9.30
CA VAL A 64 9.65 10.37 7.95
C VAL A 64 8.35 11.09 7.64
N GLN A 65 8.36 11.84 6.54
CA GLN A 65 7.21 12.56 6.02
C GLN A 65 6.58 11.77 4.86
N GLY A 66 5.27 11.56 4.93
CA GLY A 66 4.48 11.05 3.81
C GLY A 66 4.22 12.14 2.76
N ASN A 67 4.15 11.73 1.50
CA ASN A 67 3.80 12.59 0.36
C ASN A 67 2.40 12.20 -0.17
N PRO A 68 1.35 13.00 0.08
CA PRO A 68 -0.01 12.67 -0.34
C PRO A 68 -0.16 12.47 -1.87
N LEU A 69 0.52 13.31 -2.66
CA LEU A 69 0.45 13.23 -4.13
C LEU A 69 1.09 11.94 -4.63
N GLN A 70 2.25 11.59 -4.10
CA GLN A 70 2.93 10.35 -4.46
C GLN A 70 2.14 9.13 -4.00
N SER A 71 1.61 9.12 -2.78
CA SER A 71 0.74 8.06 -2.28
C SER A 71 -0.49 7.85 -3.17
N ARG A 72 -1.13 8.94 -3.60
CA ARG A 72 -2.28 8.88 -4.50
C ARG A 72 -1.90 8.32 -5.87
N ARG A 73 -0.78 8.75 -6.46
CA ARG A 73 -0.26 8.21 -7.72
C ARG A 73 0.00 6.71 -7.62
N CYS A 74 0.72 6.27 -6.59
CA CYS A 74 0.99 4.85 -6.35
C CYS A 74 -0.30 4.03 -6.19
N TYR A 75 -1.30 4.56 -5.50
CA TYR A 75 -2.60 3.90 -5.36
C TYR A 75 -3.32 3.75 -6.71
N MET A 76 -3.41 4.83 -7.49
CA MET A 76 -4.06 4.79 -8.81
C MET A 76 -3.34 3.83 -9.77
N ASP A 77 -2.01 3.82 -9.77
CA ASP A 77 -1.22 2.93 -10.61
C ASP A 77 -1.41 1.46 -10.23
N ALA A 78 -1.50 1.15 -8.93
CA ALA A 78 -1.75 -0.21 -8.46
C ALA A 78 -3.14 -0.71 -8.89
N VAL A 79 -4.17 0.13 -8.77
CA VAL A 79 -5.53 -0.18 -9.24
C VAL A 79 -5.54 -0.46 -10.73
N ARG A 80 -4.98 0.44 -11.55
CA ARG A 80 -4.91 0.29 -13.02
C ARG A 80 -4.18 -0.99 -13.43
N ARG A 81 -3.16 -1.41 -12.69
CA ARG A 81 -2.44 -2.67 -12.93
C ARG A 81 -3.27 -3.90 -12.54
N GLY A 82 -4.12 -3.79 -11.53
CA GLY A 82 -5.08 -4.83 -11.17
C GLY A 82 -6.14 -5.05 -12.25
N GLU A 83 -6.71 -3.95 -12.78
CA GLU A 83 -7.72 -3.99 -13.86
C GLU A 83 -7.19 -4.63 -15.15
N LYS A 84 -5.91 -4.44 -15.48
CA LYS A 84 -5.30 -5.02 -16.69
C LYS A 84 -5.12 -6.54 -16.61
N ARG A 85 -5.15 -7.15 -15.43
CA ARG A 85 -4.96 -8.60 -15.24
C ARG A 85 -6.27 -9.39 -15.19
N SER A 86 -7.41 -8.74 -14.97
CA SER A 86 -8.73 -9.39 -15.04
C SER A 86 -9.22 -9.66 -16.47
N GLY A 87 -8.40 -9.40 -17.50
CA GLY A 87 -8.78 -9.47 -18.91
C GLY A 87 -8.12 -10.53 -19.77
N ASP A 88 -7.11 -11.27 -19.30
CA ASP A 88 -6.42 -12.27 -20.15
C ASP A 88 -5.61 -13.26 -19.30
N ASP A 89 -6.21 -14.38 -18.93
CA ASP A 89 -5.49 -15.58 -18.48
C ASP A 89 -5.49 -16.59 -19.64
N THR A 90 -4.64 -16.37 -20.66
CA THR A 90 -4.10 -17.47 -21.46
C THR A 90 -2.66 -17.16 -21.90
N GLN A 91 -1.76 -18.03 -21.44
CA GLN A 91 -0.40 -18.37 -21.95
C GLN A 91 0.82 -17.68 -21.33
N ASP A 92 1.52 -18.51 -20.53
CA ASP A 92 2.96 -18.78 -20.60
C ASP A 92 3.80 -17.90 -21.54
N LYS A 93 4.76 -17.18 -20.94
CA LYS A 93 6.17 -17.23 -21.38
C LYS A 93 7.14 -16.60 -20.37
N ALA A 94 8.26 -17.31 -20.19
CA ALA A 94 9.44 -16.97 -19.39
C ALA A 94 10.09 -15.62 -19.76
N PRO A 95 10.96 -15.06 -18.89
CA PRO A 95 11.32 -13.64 -18.91
C PRO A 95 12.50 -13.32 -19.84
N PRO A 96 12.58 -12.12 -20.44
CA PRO A 96 13.84 -11.60 -20.94
C PRO A 96 14.43 -10.56 -19.97
N SER A 97 15.61 -10.89 -19.48
CA SER A 97 16.58 -10.02 -18.84
C SER A 97 16.91 -8.78 -19.69
N LYS A 98 16.77 -7.56 -19.15
CA LYS A 98 17.57 -6.39 -19.60
C LYS A 98 17.94 -5.47 -18.43
N LYS A 99 19.25 -5.24 -18.30
CA LYS A 99 19.91 -4.26 -17.44
C LYS A 99 19.62 -2.82 -17.92
N GLY A 100 19.51 -1.89 -16.97
CA GLY A 100 20.00 -0.52 -17.10
C GLY A 100 19.06 0.55 -17.68
N LYS A 101 18.50 1.39 -16.79
CA LYS A 101 18.63 2.87 -16.75
C LYS A 101 17.43 3.46 -15.99
N ALA A 102 17.72 4.28 -14.98
CA ALA A 102 16.73 5.18 -14.39
C ALA A 102 16.33 6.24 -15.44
N PRO A 103 15.04 6.56 -15.59
CA PRO A 103 14.64 7.79 -16.27
C PRO A 103 14.34 8.88 -15.23
N GLU A 104 15.07 9.98 -15.35
CA GLU A 104 14.72 11.28 -14.78
C GLU A 104 13.37 11.80 -15.33
N GLU A 105 12.67 12.45 -14.41
CA GLU A 105 11.64 13.49 -14.50
C GLU A 105 11.11 13.93 -15.88
N LYS A 106 9.79 13.79 -16.08
CA LYS A 106 8.98 14.83 -16.72
C LYS A 106 7.66 15.00 -15.98
N VAL A 107 7.51 16.17 -15.35
CA VAL A 107 6.24 16.69 -14.87
C VAL A 107 5.43 17.12 -16.09
N SER A 108 4.42 16.34 -16.45
CA SER A 108 3.31 16.82 -17.28
C SER A 108 2.11 17.02 -16.37
N GLU A 109 1.83 18.28 -16.08
CA GLU A 109 0.60 18.76 -15.48
C GLU A 109 -0.53 18.57 -16.49
N ALA A 110 -1.18 17.42 -16.44
CA ALA A 110 -2.44 17.18 -17.12
C ALA A 110 -3.54 17.13 -16.06
N THR A 111 -4.42 18.12 -16.13
CA THR A 111 -5.70 18.17 -15.42
C THR A 111 -6.60 17.05 -15.95
N GLU A 112 -6.28 15.80 -15.62
CA GLU A 112 -7.21 14.69 -15.78
C GLU A 112 -8.11 14.68 -14.55
N THR A 113 -9.40 14.93 -14.76
CA THR A 113 -10.44 14.50 -13.82
C THR A 113 -10.14 13.04 -13.47
N PRO A 114 -9.86 12.71 -12.19
CA PRO A 114 -9.44 11.37 -11.84
C PRO A 114 -10.54 10.40 -12.25
N ALA A 115 -10.24 9.52 -13.20
CA ALA A 115 -11.10 8.41 -13.54
C ALA A 115 -11.55 7.74 -12.23
N LYS A 116 -12.88 7.65 -12.04
CA LYS A 116 -13.47 7.10 -10.83
C LYS A 116 -12.99 5.66 -10.67
N VAL A 117 -12.05 5.42 -9.76
CA VAL A 117 -11.55 4.09 -9.42
C VAL A 117 -12.74 3.23 -8.99
N GLN A 118 -12.97 2.13 -9.71
CA GLN A 118 -13.99 1.15 -9.37
C GLN A 118 -13.33 -0.11 -8.82
N PRO A 119 -14.00 -0.83 -7.90
CA PRO A 119 -13.55 -2.14 -7.47
C PRO A 119 -13.40 -3.08 -8.68
N ALA A 120 -12.32 -3.86 -8.70
CA ALA A 120 -12.11 -4.87 -9.73
C ALA A 120 -13.11 -6.04 -9.62
N GLU A 121 -13.63 -6.29 -8.42
CA GLU A 121 -14.59 -7.35 -8.14
C GLU A 121 -16.02 -6.80 -8.06
N GLU A 122 -16.99 -7.64 -8.44
CA GLU A 122 -18.40 -7.36 -8.22
C GLU A 122 -18.70 -7.22 -6.71
N LEU A 123 -19.57 -6.28 -6.37
CA LEU A 123 -19.90 -5.98 -4.97
C LEU A 123 -21.32 -6.45 -4.62
N LEU A 124 -21.45 -7.14 -3.50
CA LEU A 124 -22.72 -7.56 -2.91
C LEU A 124 -23.16 -6.60 -1.81
N ASN A 125 -24.46 -6.27 -1.79
CA ASN A 125 -25.07 -5.54 -0.69
C ASN A 125 -25.36 -6.48 0.48
N ILE A 126 -24.91 -6.11 1.68
CA ILE A 126 -25.23 -6.79 2.94
C ILE A 126 -25.89 -5.81 3.91
N GLN A 127 -26.82 -6.29 4.72
CA GLN A 127 -27.39 -5.51 5.82
C GLN A 127 -26.39 -5.43 6.97
N ILE A 128 -26.10 -4.21 7.43
CA ILE A 128 -25.29 -3.96 8.62
C ILE A 128 -26.11 -4.28 9.87
N ILE A 129 -27.40 -3.90 9.84
CA ILE A 129 -28.37 -4.19 10.89
C ILE A 129 -29.43 -5.12 10.31
N PRO A 130 -29.57 -6.36 10.82
CA PRO A 130 -30.60 -7.28 10.35
C PRO A 130 -32.00 -6.68 10.45
N GLY A 131 -32.75 -6.70 9.35
CA GLY A 131 -34.14 -6.23 9.30
C GLY A 131 -34.31 -4.76 8.94
N ASP A 132 -33.23 -4.00 8.78
CA ASP A 132 -33.27 -2.60 8.32
C ASP A 132 -32.74 -2.52 6.88
N PRO A 133 -33.62 -2.41 5.86
CA PRO A 133 -33.22 -2.40 4.45
C PRO A 133 -32.41 -1.15 4.07
N ASP A 134 -32.49 -0.07 4.85
CA ASP A 134 -31.77 1.18 4.57
C ASP A 134 -30.34 1.15 5.11
N LYS A 135 -30.02 0.24 6.03
CA LYS A 135 -28.68 0.09 6.60
C LYS A 135 -27.89 -1.01 5.91
N THR A 136 -27.47 -0.75 4.68
CA THR A 136 -26.66 -1.68 3.88
C THR A 136 -25.24 -1.18 3.65
N THR A 137 -24.32 -2.10 3.36
CA THR A 137 -22.97 -1.82 2.86
C THR A 137 -22.59 -2.79 1.74
N ARG A 138 -21.54 -2.48 0.99
CA ARG A 138 -21.07 -3.27 -0.15
C ARG A 138 -19.78 -4.01 0.16
N ILE A 139 -19.73 -5.32 -0.11
CA ILE A 139 -18.55 -6.18 0.08
C ILE A 139 -18.23 -6.97 -1.20
N GLY A 140 -16.97 -7.41 -1.37
CA GLY A 140 -16.56 -8.21 -2.53
C GLY A 140 -17.32 -9.54 -2.64
N SER A 141 -17.78 -9.87 -3.85
CA SER A 141 -18.56 -11.09 -4.15
C SER A 141 -17.80 -12.38 -3.90
N HIS A 142 -16.47 -12.34 -3.80
CA HIS A 142 -15.62 -13.49 -3.52
C HIS A 142 -15.33 -13.70 -2.01
N LEU A 143 -15.76 -12.78 -1.14
CA LEU A 143 -15.53 -12.91 0.30
C LEU A 143 -16.29 -14.14 0.84
N GLY A 144 -15.62 -15.12 1.43
CA GLY A 144 -16.25 -16.37 1.87
C GLY A 144 -17.35 -16.18 2.93
N GLY A 145 -18.40 -17.01 2.91
CA GLY A 145 -19.61 -16.83 3.72
C GLY A 145 -19.40 -16.74 5.24
N LYS A 146 -18.35 -17.35 5.80
CA LYS A 146 -17.98 -17.19 7.22
C LYS A 146 -17.47 -15.79 7.54
N LEU A 147 -16.79 -15.14 6.60
CA LEU A 147 -16.27 -13.78 6.73
C LEU A 147 -17.35 -12.72 6.48
N ARG A 148 -18.52 -13.12 5.94
CA ARG A 148 -19.68 -12.24 5.71
C ARG A 148 -20.59 -12.11 6.91
N LYS A 149 -20.51 -13.04 7.86
CA LYS A 149 -21.34 -13.06 9.06
C LYS A 149 -20.57 -12.41 10.19
N ARG A 150 -21.20 -11.43 10.84
CA ARG A 150 -20.72 -10.83 12.09
C ARG A 150 -21.17 -11.68 13.27
#